data_AF-A0A9E3ZYX9-F1
#
_entry.id   AF-A0A9E3ZYX9-F1
#
_cell.length_a   1.000
_cell.length_b   1.000
_cell.length_c   1.000
_cell.angle_alpha   90.00
_cell.angle_beta   90.00
_cell.angle_gamma   90.00
#
_symmetry.space_group_name_H-M   'P 1'
#
loop_
_entity.id
_entity.type
_entity.pdbx_description
1 polymer ?
#
loop_
_entity_poly.entity_id
_entity_poly.type
_entity_poly.pdbx_seq_one_letter_code
_entity_poly.pdbx_strand_id
1 'polypeptide(L)' 'MAVPMRGREDTLGVLIVADKEGRGGTTLDFTDEDRVLLEAFANQAGVAIENAQLYQEALEGRQLQAE' A
#
# COMPACT_ATOMS: atom_id res chain seq x y z
N MET A 1 11.59 -3.48 -7.24
CA MET A 1 10.25 -3.68 -7.84
C MET A 1 9.27 -2.68 -7.26
N ALA A 2 8.30 -2.22 -8.03
CA ALA A 2 7.30 -1.25 -7.60
C ALA A 2 5.92 -1.65 -8.12
N VAL A 3 4.88 -1.51 -7.28
CA VAL A 3 3.49 -1.78 -7.65
C VAL A 3 2.61 -0.64 -7.11
N PRO A 4 1.54 -0.27 -7.82
CA PRO A 4 0.61 0.75 -7.35
C PRO A 4 -0.22 0.24 -6.16
N MET A 5 -0.41 1.09 -5.16
CA MET A 5 -1.43 0.92 -4.12
C MET A 5 -2.71 1.61 -4.58
N ARG A 6 -3.76 0.83 -4.80
CA ARG A 6 -5.05 1.33 -5.29
C ARG A 6 -6.08 1.35 -4.16
N GLY A 7 -6.78 2.46 -4.03
CA GLY A 7 -8.05 2.54 -3.34
C GLY A 7 -9.19 2.07 -4.25
N ARG A 8 -10.42 2.35 -3.83
CA ARG A 8 -11.63 1.95 -4.58
C ARG A 8 -11.72 2.63 -5.95
N GLU A 9 -11.40 3.92 -6.02
CA GLU A 9 -11.57 4.72 -7.23
C GLU A 9 -10.22 5.15 -7.84
N ASP A 10 -9.20 5.36 -7.01
CA ASP A 10 -7.94 6.00 -7.42
C ASP A 10 -6.67 5.27 -6.95
N THR A 11 -5.54 5.63 -7.56
CA THR A 11 -4.22 5.18 -7.09
C THR A 11 -3.75 6.10 -5.96
N LEU A 12 -3.63 5.53 -4.76
CA LEU A 12 -3.23 6.26 -3.55
C LEU A 12 -1.71 6.45 -3.45
N GLY A 13 -0.94 5.57 -4.09
CA GLY A 13 0.52 5.63 -4.07
C GLY A 13 1.19 4.43 -4.71
N VAL A 14 2.46 4.21 -4.37
CA VAL A 14 3.28 3.11 -4.89
C VAL A 14 3.98 2.40 -3.72
N LEU A 15 3.89 1.07 -3.68
CA LEU A 15 4.66 0.23 -2.78
C LEU A 15 5.93 -0.23 -3.50
N ILE A 16 7.09 0.06 -2.90
CA ILE A 16 8.40 -0.24 -3.48
C ILE A 16 9.14 -1.21 -2.55
N VAL A 17 9.73 -2.23 -3.16
CA VAL A 17 10.70 -3.11 -2.51
C VAL A 17 11.98 -3.13 -3.34
N ALA A 18 13.12 -3.12 -2.67
CA ALA A 18 14.45 -3.11 -3.28
C ALA A 18 15.31 -4.20 -2.63
N ASP A 19 16.48 -4.46 -3.23
CA ASP A 19 17.54 -5.28 -2.64
C ASP A 19 17.06 -6.65 -2.14
N LYS A 20 16.48 -7.45 -3.04
CA LYS A 20 16.04 -8.81 -2.70
C LYS A 20 17.24 -9.68 -2.36
N GLU A 21 17.31 -10.13 -1.11
CA GLU A 21 18.35 -11.02 -0.63
C GLU A 21 17.88 -12.48 -0.52
N GLY A 22 18.74 -13.39 -0.93
CA GLY A 22 18.60 -14.83 -0.79
C GLY A 22 19.29 -15.36 0.47
N ARG A 23 19.16 -16.67 0.70
CA ARG A 23 19.89 -17.34 1.78
C ARG A 23 21.40 -17.19 1.57
N GLY A 24 22.11 -16.87 2.64
CA GLY A 24 23.56 -16.67 2.61
C GLY A 24 24.00 -15.30 2.07
N GLY A 25 23.11 -14.31 1.99
CA GLY A 25 23.46 -12.94 1.58
C GLY A 25 23.70 -12.76 0.08
N THR A 26 23.13 -13.65 -0.74
CA THR A 26 23.20 -13.52 -2.20
C THR A 26 22.15 -12.53 -2.69
N THR A 27 22.51 -11.67 -3.65
CA THR A 27 21.53 -10.82 -4.33
C THR A 27 20.72 -11.66 -5.31
N LEU A 28 19.40 -11.53 -5.27
CA LEU A 28 18.47 -12.22 -6.16
C LEU A 28 17.71 -11.21 -7.01
N ASP A 29 17.36 -11.65 -8.22
CA ASP A 29 16.39 -10.93 -9.03
C ASP A 29 14.97 -11.12 -8.50
N PHE A 30 14.15 -10.10 -8.71
CA PHE A 30 12.72 -10.22 -8.48
C PHE A 30 12.08 -11.09 -9.54
N THR A 31 11.19 -11.98 -9.11
CA THR A 31 10.43 -12.90 -9.97
C THR A 31 9.00 -12.42 -10.14
N ASP A 32 8.26 -13.04 -11.06
CA ASP A 32 6.83 -12.79 -11.21
C ASP A 32 6.03 -13.18 -9.96
N GLU A 33 6.49 -14.18 -9.21
CA GLU A 33 5.86 -14.58 -7.94
C GLU A 33 6.01 -13.48 -6.88
N ASP A 34 7.16 -12.80 -6.83
CA ASP A 34 7.33 -11.64 -5.95
C ASP A 34 6.37 -10.51 -6.36
N ARG A 35 6.19 -10.29 -7.66
CA ARG A 35 5.24 -9.28 -8.17
C ARG A 35 3.82 -9.59 -7.72
N VAL A 36 3.36 -10.84 -7.90
CA VAL A 36 2.01 -11.26 -7.50
C VAL A 36 1.81 -11.10 -5.99
N LEU A 37 2.81 -11.48 -5.20
CA LEU A 37 2.77 -11.28 -3.75
C LEU A 37 2.70 -9.79 -3.39
N LEU A 38 3.58 -8.98 -3.99
CA LEU A 38 3.66 -7.55 -3.72
C LEU A 38 2.38 -6.82 -4.14
N GLU A 39 1.76 -7.19 -5.26
CA GLU A 39 0.47 -6.67 -5.71
C GLU A 39 -0.65 -7.00 -4.71
N ALA A 40 -0.70 -8.24 -4.20
CA ALA A 40 -1.68 -8.62 -3.18
C ALA A 40 -1.53 -7.78 -1.91
N PHE A 41 -0.28 -7.55 -1.47
CA PHE A 41 0.01 -6.66 -0.32
C PHE A 41 -0.38 -5.21 -0.61
N ALA A 42 -0.04 -4.67 -1.78
CA ALA A 42 -0.34 -3.30 -2.16
C ALA A 42 -1.85 -3.03 -2.25
N ASN A 43 -2.64 -4.02 -2.70
CA ASN A 43 -4.10 -3.92 -2.71
C ASN A 43 -4.66 -3.80 -1.28
N GLN A 44 -4.18 -4.62 -0.34
CA GLN A 44 -4.63 -4.54 1.05
C GLN A 44 -4.17 -3.26 1.73
N ALA A 45 -2.94 -2.82 1.45
CA ALA A 45 -2.43 -1.54 1.95
C ALA A 45 -3.26 -0.37 1.43
N GLY A 46 -3.66 -0.39 0.16
CA GLY A 46 -4.53 0.63 -0.44
C GLY A 46 -5.87 0.76 0.31
N VAL A 47 -6.56 -0.37 0.53
CA VAL A 47 -7.82 -0.40 1.30
C VAL A 47 -7.64 0.14 2.73
N ALA A 48 -6.56 -0.26 3.41
CA ALA A 48 -6.30 0.18 4.78
C ALA A 48 -6.03 1.69 4.86
N ILE A 49 -5.26 2.24 3.92
CA ILE A 49 -4.94 3.67 3.85
C ILE A 49 -6.20 4.48 3.54
N GLU A 50 -7.01 4.04 2.56
CA GLU A 50 -8.28 4.71 2.22
C GLU A 50 -9.22 4.74 3.43
N ASN A 51 -9.36 3.62 4.14
CA ASN A 51 -10.18 3.57 5.36
C ASN A 51 -9.67 4.51 6.45
N ALA A 52 -8.35 4.63 6.62
CA ALA A 52 -7.77 5.55 7.60
C ALA A 52 -8.06 7.01 7.22
N GLN A 53 -7.93 7.38 5.95
CA GLN A 53 -8.25 8.72 5.45
C GLN A 53 -9.73 9.06 5.64
N LEU A 54 -10.64 8.17 5.22
CA LEU A 54 -12.08 8.35 5.41
C LEU A 54 -12.47 8.47 6.89
N TYR A 55 -11.80 7.71 7.77
CA TYR A 55 -12.01 7.81 9.20
C TYR A 55 -11.56 9.17 9.76
N GLN A 56 -10.41 9.69 9.31
CA GLN A 56 -9.93 11.02 9.70
C GLN A 56 -10.88 12.12 9.23
N GLU A 57 -11.33 12.09 7.97
CA GLU A 57 -12.31 13.04 7.44
C GLU A 57 -13.63 13.01 8.22
N ALA A 58 -14.11 11.82 8.58
CA ALA A 58 -15.32 11.68 9.38
C ALA A 58 -15.16 12.26 10.80
N LEU A 59 -13.96 12.19 11.39
CA LEU A 59 -13.68 12.82 12.68
C LEU A 59 -13.63 14.36 12.56
N GLU A 60 -12.96 14.88 11.54
CA GLU A 60 -12.88 16.32 11.28
C GLU A 60 -14.26 16.93 11.03
N GLY A 61 -15.10 16.26 10.23
CA GLY A 61 -16.48 16.68 9.98
C GLY A 61 -17.35 16.74 11.25
N ARG A 62 -17.12 15.83 12.22
CA ARG A 62 -17.81 15.86 13.52
C ARG A 62 -17.34 17.01 14.40
N GLN A 63 -16.06 17.36 14.34
CA GLN A 63 -15.49 18.47 15.10
C GLN A 63 -16.10 19.82 14.65
N LEU A 64 -16.21 20.03 13.34
CA LEU A 64 -16.78 21.24 12.75
C LEU A 64 -18.29 21.41 13.03
N GLN A 65 -19.02 20.32 13.21
CA GLN A 65 -20.45 20.38 13.57
C GLN A 65 -20.68 20.67 15.07
N ALA A 66 -19.65 20.56 15.90
CA ALA A 66 -19.72 20.81 17.33
C ALA A 66 -19.35 22.26 17.72
N GLU A 67 -18.94 23.09 16.75
CA GLU A 67 -18.69 24.53 16.88
C GLU A 67 -19.89 25.36 16.37
#